data_AF-A0A233HJ85-F1
#
_entry.id   AF-A0A233HJ85-F1
#
_cell.length_a   1.000
_cell.length_b   1.000
_cell.length_c   1.000
_cell.angle_alpha   90.00
_cell.angle_beta   90.00
_cell.angle_gamma   90.00
#
_symmetry.space_group_name_H-M   'P 1'
#
loop_
_entity.id
_entity.type
_entity.pdbx_description
1 polymer ?
#
loop_
_entity_poly.entity_id
_entity_poly.type
_entity_poly.pdbx_seq_one_letter_code
_entity_poly.pdbx_strand_id
1 'polypeptide(L)'
;MMPIQEFLTEKVLSLLAIDLGLIILLAWFFILLLILREFRKFAHGFTRNKSDSDEDTLHLCQQSVENALNYTAEHSSTLNDLIIIQKALEQQVSLIKNSSSQGISAEDQASIDELNEKLSKSHKLIRKLKGDLDKSVKGLRVTRKKLFAQADTVDSLKEEKATIEKEFEQLEAEYIKISKAGDFYEMAKNYQAEKKELLETIEKYKEQAKQSGTSVDVEAMKKQLYHISKEKDFIEQRYLQLLEEGKKE
;
A
#
# COMPACT_ATOMS: atom_id res chain seq x y z
N MET A 1 63.97 22.26 -44.17
CA MET A 1 64.06 22.46 -42.72
C MET A 1 62.71 23.03 -42.28
N MET A 2 61.72 22.16 -42.04
CA MET A 2 60.38 22.60 -41.64
C MET A 2 60.39 22.90 -40.13
N PRO A 3 59.83 24.03 -39.68
CA PRO A 3 60.04 24.52 -38.33
C PRO A 3 59.20 23.72 -37.34
N ILE A 4 59.87 23.29 -36.27
CA ILE A 4 59.33 22.53 -35.13
C ILE A 4 58.09 23.21 -34.48
N GLN A 5 57.84 24.48 -34.78
CA GLN A 5 56.65 25.22 -34.36
C GLN A 5 55.33 24.67 -34.91
N GLU A 6 55.28 24.15 -36.14
CA GLU A 6 54.02 23.61 -36.70
C GLU A 6 53.58 22.35 -35.95
N PHE A 7 54.53 21.48 -35.59
CA PHE A 7 54.26 20.21 -34.91
C PHE A 7 53.80 20.38 -33.44
N LEU A 8 54.33 21.41 -32.76
CA LEU A 8 53.89 21.79 -31.41
C LEU A 8 52.48 22.39 -31.44
N THR A 9 52.19 23.21 -32.45
CA THR A 9 50.88 23.86 -32.60
C THR A 9 49.80 22.84 -32.92
N GLU A 10 50.06 21.85 -33.77
CA GLU A 10 49.10 20.80 -34.11
C GLU A 10 48.78 19.87 -32.92
N LYS A 11 49.79 19.50 -32.13
CA LYS A 11 49.59 18.71 -30.90
C LYS A 11 48.87 19.49 -29.81
N VAL A 12 49.20 20.77 -29.62
CA VAL A 12 48.51 21.64 -28.64
C VAL A 12 47.07 21.89 -29.09
N LEU A 13 46.82 22.08 -30.39
CA LEU A 13 45.48 22.23 -30.94
C LEU A 13 44.64 20.94 -30.80
N SER A 14 45.26 19.77 -31.00
CA SER A 14 44.62 18.47 -30.78
C SER A 14 44.30 18.23 -29.30
N LEU A 15 45.21 18.58 -28.38
CA LEU A 15 44.98 18.47 -26.94
C LEU A 15 43.85 19.42 -26.48
N LEU A 16 43.84 20.65 -26.99
CA LEU A 16 42.79 21.65 -26.72
C LEU A 16 41.43 21.20 -27.25
N ALA A 17 41.39 20.57 -28.43
CA ALA A 17 40.15 20.04 -29.02
C ALA A 17 39.57 18.89 -28.19
N ILE A 18 40.42 18.04 -27.61
CA ILE A 18 40.00 16.96 -26.71
C ILE A 18 39.41 17.55 -25.42
N ASP A 19 40.05 18.55 -24.82
CA ASP A 19 39.54 19.21 -23.61
C ASP A 19 38.22 19.94 -23.87
N LEU A 20 38.07 20.60 -25.02
CA LEU A 20 36.80 21.23 -25.43
C LEU A 20 35.69 20.18 -25.62
N GLY A 21 36.03 19.04 -26.24
CA GLY A 21 35.12 17.90 -26.39
C GLY A 21 34.69 17.31 -25.05
N LEU A 22 35.61 17.23 -24.08
CA LEU A 22 35.34 16.76 -22.72
C LEU A 22 34.40 17.71 -21.98
N ILE A 23 34.58 19.02 -22.12
CA ILE A 23 33.68 20.04 -21.54
C ILE A 23 32.29 19.94 -22.17
N ILE A 24 32.20 19.76 -23.49
CA ILE A 24 30.91 19.57 -24.18
C ILE A 24 30.19 18.31 -23.68
N LEU A 25 30.92 17.20 -23.47
CA LEU A 25 30.36 15.95 -22.96
C LEU A 25 29.88 16.10 -21.51
N LEU A 26 30.64 16.82 -20.69
CA LEU A 26 30.29 17.08 -19.29
C LEU A 26 29.04 17.97 -19.18
N ALA A 27 28.91 18.99 -20.04
CA ALA A 27 27.70 19.80 -20.16
C ALA A 27 26.49 18.95 -20.58
N TRP A 28 26.66 18.05 -21.56
CA TRP A 28 25.60 17.14 -22.01
C TRP A 28 25.17 16.16 -20.91
N PHE A 29 26.14 15.63 -20.17
CA PHE A 29 25.90 14.76 -19.02
C PHE A 29 25.12 15.48 -17.91
N PHE A 30 25.45 16.74 -17.65
CA PHE A 30 24.73 17.55 -16.66
C PHE A 30 23.27 17.81 -17.07
N ILE A 31 23.01 18.05 -18.37
CA ILE A 31 21.66 18.18 -18.92
C ILE A 31 20.86 16.88 -18.73
N LEU A 32 21.44 15.72 -19.02
CA LEU A 32 20.81 14.42 -18.74
C LEU A 32 20.48 14.22 -17.25
N LEU A 33 21.39 14.61 -16.37
CA LEU A 33 21.23 14.47 -14.92
C LEU A 33 20.09 15.37 -14.41
N LEU A 34 19.97 16.60 -14.92
CA LEU A 34 18.85 17.49 -14.60
C LEU A 34 17.51 16.91 -15.06
N ILE A 35 17.45 16.30 -16.24
CA ILE A 35 16.26 15.61 -16.73
C ILE A 35 15.88 14.47 -15.78
N LEU A 36 16.82 13.59 -15.41
CA LEU A 36 16.59 12.52 -14.44
C LEU A 36 16.14 13.03 -13.06
N ARG A 37 16.69 14.17 -12.61
CA ARG A 37 16.32 14.78 -11.34
C ARG A 37 14.88 15.29 -11.35
N GLU A 38 14.44 15.92 -12.43
CA GLU A 38 13.06 16.37 -12.59
C GLU A 38 12.10 15.19 -12.81
N PHE A 39 12.50 14.15 -13.54
CA PHE A 39 11.71 12.91 -13.62
C PHE A 39 11.52 12.25 -12.26
N ARG A 40 12.55 12.23 -11.40
CA ARG A 40 12.42 11.68 -10.06
C ARG A 40 11.46 12.52 -9.20
N LYS A 41 11.51 13.86 -9.28
CA LYS A 41 10.54 14.72 -8.58
C LYS A 41 9.11 14.55 -9.10
N PHE A 42 8.96 14.42 -10.41
CA PHE A 42 7.66 14.17 -11.05
C PHE A 42 7.08 12.81 -10.62
N ALA A 43 7.92 11.77 -10.55
CA ALA A 43 7.51 10.45 -10.07
C ALA A 43 7.07 10.48 -8.59
N HIS A 44 7.77 11.21 -7.73
CA HIS A 44 7.38 11.36 -6.31
C HIS A 44 6.15 12.25 -6.12
N GLY A 45 5.92 13.23 -7.00
CA GLY A 45 4.71 14.06 -6.99
C GLY A 45 3.45 13.30 -7.38
N PHE A 46 3.55 12.34 -8.31
CA PHE A 46 2.41 11.52 -8.73
C PHE A 46 1.99 10.47 -7.70
N THR A 47 2.94 9.98 -6.88
CA THR A 47 2.63 8.97 -5.84
C THR A 47 2.02 9.55 -4.57
N ARG A 48 2.23 10.85 -4.26
CA ARG A 48 1.81 11.44 -2.99
C ARG A 48 0.37 11.97 -2.96
N ASN A 49 -0.25 12.21 -4.12
CA ASN A 49 -1.62 12.76 -4.20
C ASN A 49 -2.72 11.70 -4.39
N LYS A 50 -2.39 10.41 -4.26
CA LYS A 50 -3.33 9.33 -4.63
C LYS A 50 -4.26 8.89 -3.48
N SER A 51 -3.89 9.15 -2.22
CA SER A 51 -4.64 8.61 -1.07
C SER A 51 -5.98 9.30 -0.78
N ASP A 52 -6.11 10.59 -1.09
CA ASP A 52 -7.31 11.38 -0.75
C ASP A 52 -8.34 11.38 -1.90
N SER A 53 -7.88 11.21 -3.13
CA SER A 53 -8.75 11.13 -4.32
C SER A 53 -9.39 9.76 -4.53
N ASP A 54 -8.83 8.70 -3.94
CA ASP A 54 -9.36 7.34 -4.09
C ASP A 54 -10.72 7.16 -3.39
N GLU A 55 -11.00 7.88 -2.31
CA GLU A 55 -12.26 7.77 -1.55
C GLU A 55 -13.44 8.45 -2.28
N ASP A 56 -13.24 9.67 -2.76
CA ASP A 56 -14.24 10.38 -3.58
C ASP A 56 -14.53 9.65 -4.89
N THR A 57 -13.51 9.07 -5.52
CA THR A 57 -13.69 8.31 -6.77
C THR A 57 -14.39 6.98 -6.55
N LEU A 58 -14.14 6.29 -5.41
CA LEU A 58 -14.87 5.08 -5.03
C LEU A 58 -16.36 5.38 -4.76
N HIS A 59 -16.66 6.47 -4.04
CA HIS A 59 -18.04 6.88 -3.78
C HIS A 59 -18.79 7.27 -5.06
N LEU A 60 -18.12 8.00 -5.97
CA LEU A 60 -18.64 8.28 -7.31
C LEU A 60 -18.93 6.99 -8.10
N CYS A 61 -18.06 5.99 -7.99
CA CYS A 61 -18.25 4.70 -8.64
C CYS A 61 -19.46 3.95 -8.05
N GLN A 62 -19.61 3.94 -6.72
CA GLN A 62 -20.77 3.36 -6.04
C GLN A 62 -22.08 4.03 -6.47
N GLN A 63 -22.12 5.36 -6.48
CA GLN A 63 -23.29 6.13 -6.90
C GLN A 63 -23.63 5.90 -8.37
N SER A 64 -22.62 5.79 -9.25
CA SER A 64 -22.84 5.51 -10.67
C SER A 64 -23.47 4.13 -10.91
N VAL A 65 -23.07 3.12 -10.13
CA VAL A 65 -23.61 1.77 -10.18
C VAL A 65 -25.06 1.73 -9.66
N GLU A 66 -25.35 2.45 -8.56
CA GLU A 66 -26.70 2.58 -8.01
C GLU A 66 -27.65 3.25 -9.03
N ASN A 67 -27.20 4.35 -9.65
CA ASN A 67 -27.96 5.08 -10.66
C ASN A 67 -28.21 4.23 -11.90
N ALA A 68 -27.22 3.48 -12.37
CA ALA A 68 -27.37 2.57 -13.51
C ALA A 68 -28.33 1.41 -13.19
N LEU A 69 -28.34 0.89 -11.96
CA LEU A 69 -29.30 -0.13 -11.52
C LEU A 69 -30.72 0.42 -11.49
N ASN A 70 -30.91 1.62 -10.96
CA ASN A 70 -32.22 2.26 -10.86
C ASN A 70 -32.78 2.60 -12.24
N TYR A 71 -31.96 3.20 -13.11
CA TYR A 71 -32.31 3.47 -14.51
C TYR A 71 -32.72 2.19 -15.26
N THR A 72 -32.01 1.10 -14.99
CA THR A 72 -32.33 -0.20 -15.58
C THR A 72 -33.65 -0.78 -15.06
N ALA A 73 -33.94 -0.63 -13.77
CA ALA A 73 -35.20 -1.08 -13.18
C ALA A 73 -36.40 -0.33 -13.77
N GLU A 74 -36.26 0.99 -13.96
CA GLU A 74 -37.28 1.83 -14.60
C GLU A 74 -37.55 1.41 -16.05
N HIS A 75 -36.49 1.22 -16.85
CA HIS A 75 -36.63 0.73 -18.23
C HIS A 75 -37.22 -0.68 -18.33
N SER A 76 -36.97 -1.56 -17.34
CA SER A 76 -37.61 -2.87 -17.28
C SER A 76 -39.13 -2.75 -17.11
N SER A 77 -39.62 -1.75 -16.36
CA SER A 77 -41.05 -1.48 -16.20
C SER A 77 -41.65 -0.98 -17.50
N THR A 78 -41.05 0.03 -18.12
CA THR A 78 -41.50 0.61 -19.40
C THR A 78 -41.54 -0.44 -20.52
N LEU A 79 -40.54 -1.33 -20.57
CA LEU A 79 -40.50 -2.43 -21.53
C LEU A 79 -41.62 -3.45 -21.26
N ASN A 80 -41.95 -3.71 -20.00
CA ASN A 80 -43.06 -4.57 -19.63
C ASN A 80 -44.42 -3.95 -20.01
N ASP A 81 -44.57 -2.63 -19.83
CA ASP A 81 -45.76 -1.89 -20.25
C ASP A 81 -45.93 -1.89 -21.77
N LEU A 82 -44.82 -1.73 -22.52
CA LEU A 82 -44.80 -1.88 -23.99
C LEU A 82 -45.23 -3.28 -24.43
N ILE A 83 -44.79 -4.34 -23.73
CA ILE A 83 -45.25 -5.72 -24.01
C ILE A 83 -46.76 -5.83 -23.84
N ILE A 84 -47.31 -5.26 -22.76
CA ILE A 84 -48.74 -5.34 -22.44
C ILE A 84 -49.57 -4.59 -23.48
N ILE A 85 -49.16 -3.36 -23.81
CA ILE A 85 -49.82 -2.52 -24.82
C ILE A 85 -49.78 -3.21 -26.19
N GLN A 86 -48.64 -3.77 -26.56
CA GLN A 86 -48.48 -4.43 -27.86
C GLN A 86 -49.30 -5.72 -27.97
N LYS A 87 -49.44 -6.48 -26.87
CA LYS A 87 -50.33 -7.65 -26.78
C LYS A 87 -51.81 -7.28 -26.83
N ALA A 88 -52.19 -6.15 -26.21
CA ALA A 88 -53.55 -5.63 -26.29
C ALA A 88 -53.91 -5.19 -27.72
N LEU A 89 -52.96 -4.59 -28.43
CA LEU A 89 -53.11 -4.23 -29.85
C LEU A 89 -53.24 -5.48 -30.73
N GLU A 90 -52.45 -6.51 -30.48
CA GLU A 90 -52.52 -7.81 -31.19
C GLU A 90 -53.90 -8.48 -30.98
N GLN A 91 -54.43 -8.45 -29.75
CA GLN A 91 -55.79 -8.91 -29.47
C GLN A 91 -56.84 -8.10 -30.24
N GLN A 92 -56.75 -6.77 -30.24
CA GLN A 92 -57.70 -5.90 -30.96
C GLN A 92 -57.66 -6.14 -32.47
N VAL A 93 -56.48 -6.28 -33.07
CA VAL A 93 -56.35 -6.60 -34.51
C VAL A 93 -56.92 -7.99 -34.81
N SER A 94 -56.68 -8.99 -33.95
CA SER A 94 -57.28 -10.32 -34.13
C SER A 94 -58.81 -10.30 -34.01
N LEU A 95 -59.35 -9.48 -33.11
CA LEU A 95 -60.79 -9.30 -32.93
C LEU A 95 -61.41 -8.60 -34.15
N ILE A 96 -60.75 -7.58 -34.71
CA ILE A 96 -61.18 -6.90 -35.94
C ILE A 96 -61.18 -7.89 -37.12
N LYS A 97 -60.13 -8.72 -37.25
CA LYS A 97 -60.04 -9.75 -38.28
C LYS A 97 -61.18 -10.78 -38.18
N ASN A 98 -61.52 -11.19 -36.96
CA ASN A 98 -62.61 -12.16 -36.72
C ASN A 98 -64.01 -11.53 -36.86
N SER A 99 -64.14 -10.22 -36.62
CA SER A 99 -65.40 -9.47 -36.72
C SER A 99 -65.68 -9.00 -38.16
N SER A 100 -64.63 -8.85 -38.99
CA SER A 100 -64.74 -8.49 -40.40
C SER A 100 -64.96 -9.74 -41.26
N SER A 101 -66.14 -10.34 -41.13
CA SER A 101 -66.57 -11.50 -41.93
C SER A 101 -67.11 -11.12 -43.33
N GLN A 102 -67.02 -9.85 -43.73
CA GLN A 102 -67.41 -9.36 -45.05
C GLN A 102 -66.19 -8.75 -45.75
N GLY A 103 -65.44 -9.59 -46.47
CA GLY A 103 -64.52 -9.18 -47.54
C GLY A 103 -63.43 -8.18 -47.15
N ILE A 104 -62.39 -8.65 -46.45
CA ILE A 104 -61.14 -7.90 -46.29
C ILE A 104 -60.51 -7.79 -47.70
N SER A 105 -60.23 -6.58 -48.18
CA SER A 105 -59.56 -6.37 -49.48
C SER A 105 -58.19 -7.04 -49.46
N ALA A 106 -57.69 -7.55 -50.60
CA ALA A 106 -56.36 -8.17 -50.68
C ALA A 106 -55.24 -7.23 -50.18
N GLU A 107 -55.46 -5.92 -50.31
CA GLU A 107 -54.56 -4.86 -49.85
C GLU A 107 -54.60 -4.67 -48.32
N ASP A 108 -55.77 -4.84 -47.70
CA ASP A 108 -55.93 -4.85 -46.24
C ASP A 108 -55.31 -6.13 -45.64
N GLN A 109 -55.44 -7.27 -46.33
CA GLN A 109 -54.83 -8.53 -45.90
C GLN A 109 -53.29 -8.45 -45.92
N ALA A 110 -52.71 -7.85 -46.96
CA ALA A 110 -51.27 -7.61 -47.05
C ALA A 110 -50.77 -6.64 -45.96
N SER A 111 -51.54 -5.59 -45.68
CA SER A 111 -51.23 -4.61 -44.62
C SER A 111 -51.27 -5.25 -43.23
N ILE A 112 -52.24 -6.13 -42.98
CA ILE A 112 -52.34 -6.91 -41.74
C ILE A 112 -51.16 -7.87 -41.59
N ASP A 113 -50.77 -8.57 -42.66
CA ASP A 113 -49.64 -9.50 -42.64
C ASP A 113 -48.30 -8.76 -42.40
N GLU A 114 -48.12 -7.59 -43.00
CA GLU A 114 -46.96 -6.72 -42.75
C GLU A 114 -46.92 -6.21 -41.30
N LEU A 115 -48.08 -5.80 -40.76
CA LEU A 115 -48.23 -5.39 -39.36
C LEU A 115 -47.89 -6.54 -38.41
N ASN A 116 -48.33 -7.75 -38.72
CA ASN A 116 -48.08 -8.94 -37.91
C ASN A 116 -46.58 -9.33 -37.95
N GLU A 117 -45.93 -9.19 -39.11
CA GLU A 117 -44.49 -9.37 -39.24
C GLU A 117 -43.70 -8.32 -38.44
N LYS A 118 -44.10 -7.04 -38.50
CA LYS A 118 -43.52 -5.95 -37.69
C LYS A 118 -43.73 -6.18 -36.20
N LEU A 119 -44.89 -6.70 -35.80
CA LEU A 119 -45.21 -7.02 -34.41
C LEU A 119 -44.37 -8.19 -33.89
N SER A 120 -44.22 -9.25 -34.69
CA SER A 120 -43.32 -10.38 -34.39
C SER A 120 -41.86 -9.94 -34.26
N LYS A 121 -41.39 -9.05 -35.15
CA LYS A 121 -40.06 -8.44 -35.06
C LYS A 121 -39.90 -7.61 -33.78
N SER A 122 -40.91 -6.81 -33.42
CA SER A 122 -40.94 -6.08 -32.14
C SER A 122 -40.82 -7.02 -30.94
N HIS A 123 -41.64 -8.08 -30.87
CA HIS A 123 -41.61 -9.06 -29.78
C HIS A 123 -40.22 -9.72 -29.63
N LYS A 124 -39.56 -10.04 -30.75
CA LYS A 124 -38.19 -10.57 -30.73
C LYS A 124 -37.19 -9.54 -30.19
N LEU A 125 -37.31 -8.27 -30.60
CA LEU A 125 -36.45 -7.19 -30.13
C LEU A 125 -36.64 -6.94 -28.63
N ILE A 126 -37.88 -6.81 -28.18
CA ILE A 126 -38.27 -6.63 -26.79
C ILE A 126 -37.73 -7.78 -25.92
N ARG A 127 -37.85 -9.03 -26.40
CA ARG A 127 -37.31 -10.19 -25.68
C ARG A 127 -35.78 -10.16 -25.60
N LYS A 128 -35.09 -9.74 -26.66
CA LYS A 128 -33.63 -9.54 -26.64
C LYS A 128 -33.24 -8.43 -25.67
N LEU A 129 -33.87 -7.27 -25.78
CA LEU A 129 -33.64 -6.13 -24.89
C LEU A 129 -33.86 -6.52 -23.42
N LYS A 130 -34.94 -7.24 -23.09
CA LYS A 130 -35.16 -7.78 -21.75
C LYS A 130 -34.05 -8.73 -21.29
N GLY A 131 -33.58 -9.61 -22.17
CA GLY A 131 -32.49 -10.53 -21.87
C GLY A 131 -31.15 -9.82 -21.65
N ASP A 132 -30.84 -8.82 -22.47
CA ASP A 132 -29.62 -8.01 -22.36
C ASP A 132 -29.69 -7.12 -21.11
N LEU A 133 -30.87 -6.59 -20.78
CA LEU A 133 -31.14 -5.85 -19.56
C LEU A 133 -30.93 -6.72 -18.32
N ASP A 134 -31.50 -7.93 -18.28
CA ASP A 134 -31.33 -8.86 -17.15
C ASP A 134 -29.86 -9.29 -16.97
N LYS A 135 -29.13 -9.51 -18.07
CA LYS A 135 -27.68 -9.74 -18.03
C LYS A 135 -26.92 -8.53 -17.47
N SER A 136 -27.27 -7.32 -17.92
CA SER A 136 -26.67 -6.08 -17.43
C SER A 136 -26.93 -5.88 -15.93
N VAL A 137 -28.18 -6.08 -15.47
CA VAL A 137 -28.54 -6.03 -14.03
C VAL A 137 -27.73 -7.04 -13.23
N LYS A 138 -27.61 -8.28 -13.70
CA LYS A 138 -26.84 -9.31 -13.01
C LYS A 138 -25.36 -8.93 -12.91
N GLY A 139 -24.78 -8.46 -14.01
CA GLY A 139 -23.41 -7.95 -14.03
C GLY A 139 -23.21 -6.79 -13.05
N LEU A 140 -24.13 -5.83 -13.07
CA LEU A 140 -24.09 -4.63 -12.24
C LEU A 140 -24.30 -4.94 -10.75
N ARG A 141 -25.09 -5.97 -10.40
CA ARG A 141 -25.21 -6.47 -9.03
C ARG A 141 -23.93 -7.17 -8.54
N VAL A 142 -23.24 -7.88 -9.43
CA VAL A 142 -21.95 -8.52 -9.09
C VAL A 142 -20.87 -7.47 -8.89
N THR A 143 -20.79 -6.45 -9.76
CA THR A 143 -19.84 -5.35 -9.57
C THR A 143 -20.16 -4.55 -8.32
N ARG A 144 -21.44 -4.28 -8.03
CA ARG A 144 -21.86 -3.68 -6.74
C ARG A 144 -21.30 -4.46 -5.56
N LYS A 145 -21.56 -5.77 -5.47
CA LYS A 145 -21.08 -6.60 -4.37
C LYS A 145 -19.55 -6.57 -4.22
N LYS A 146 -18.81 -6.62 -5.32
CA LYS A 146 -17.34 -6.54 -5.31
C LYS A 146 -16.84 -5.17 -4.88
N LEU A 147 -17.48 -4.10 -5.33
CA LEU A 147 -17.11 -2.73 -4.99
C LEU A 147 -17.33 -2.44 -3.50
N PHE A 148 -18.44 -2.90 -2.93
CA PHE A 148 -18.69 -2.81 -1.49
C PHE A 148 -17.69 -3.65 -0.69
N ALA A 149 -17.44 -4.90 -1.08
CA ALA A 149 -16.42 -5.72 -0.41
C ALA A 149 -15.01 -5.09 -0.49
N GLN A 150 -14.67 -4.44 -1.60
CA GLN A 150 -13.40 -3.74 -1.76
C GLN A 150 -13.34 -2.47 -0.89
N ALA A 151 -14.44 -1.73 -0.78
CA ALA A 151 -14.54 -0.58 0.12
C ALA A 151 -14.34 -1.02 1.58
N ASP A 152 -15.02 -2.08 2.02
CA ASP A 152 -14.87 -2.64 3.38
C ASP A 152 -13.41 -3.04 3.66
N THR A 153 -12.71 -3.63 2.69
CA THR A 153 -11.29 -3.97 2.84
C THR A 153 -10.39 -2.74 2.94
N VAL A 154 -10.68 -1.68 2.18
CA VAL A 154 -9.92 -0.43 2.25
C VAL A 154 -10.13 0.26 3.60
N ASP A 155 -11.35 0.26 4.13
CA ASP A 155 -11.65 0.82 5.44
C ASP A 155 -10.93 0.06 6.56
N SER A 156 -10.92 -1.28 6.49
CA SER A 156 -10.16 -2.11 7.44
C SER A 156 -8.65 -1.85 7.37
N LEU A 157 -8.08 -1.70 6.17
CA LEU A 157 -6.67 -1.35 5.98
C LEU A 157 -6.33 0.06 6.49
N LYS A 158 -7.24 1.01 6.36
CA LYS A 158 -7.08 2.35 6.93
C LYS A 158 -7.07 2.31 8.46
N GLU A 159 -7.97 1.54 9.06
CA GLU A 159 -8.02 1.36 10.52
C GLU A 159 -6.76 0.67 11.06
N GLU A 160 -6.29 -0.38 10.37
CA GLU A 160 -5.03 -1.06 10.71
C GLU A 160 -3.83 -0.11 10.58
N LYS A 161 -3.76 0.68 9.50
CA LYS A 161 -2.72 1.71 9.32
C LYS A 161 -2.72 2.74 10.45
N ALA A 162 -3.89 3.24 10.83
CA ALA A 162 -4.03 4.22 11.92
C ALA A 162 -3.62 3.61 13.28
N THR A 163 -3.91 2.33 13.48
CA THR A 163 -3.51 1.59 14.68
C THR A 163 -1.99 1.43 14.73
N ILE A 164 -1.37 1.01 13.62
CA ILE A 164 0.08 0.88 13.49
C ILE A 164 0.79 2.24 13.68
N GLU A 165 0.28 3.32 13.10
CA GLU A 165 0.84 4.67 13.30
C GLU A 165 0.83 5.07 14.78
N LYS A 166 -0.27 4.77 15.49
CA LYS A 166 -0.38 5.03 16.93
C LYS A 166 0.58 4.18 17.76
N GLU A 167 0.77 2.91 17.41
CA GLU A 167 1.76 2.04 18.05
C GLU A 167 3.19 2.54 17.81
N PHE A 168 3.49 3.01 16.59
CA PHE A 168 4.77 3.63 16.27
C PHE A 168 5.01 4.92 17.06
N GLU A 169 4.02 5.81 17.18
CA GLU A 169 4.15 7.03 17.98
C GLU A 169 4.37 6.71 19.48
N GLN A 170 3.71 5.68 19.99
CA GLN A 170 3.93 5.22 21.37
C GLN A 170 5.35 4.66 21.55
N LEU A 171 5.81 3.86 20.60
CA LEU A 171 7.15 3.27 20.62
C LEU A 171 8.23 4.34 20.46
N GLU A 172 8.02 5.34 19.60
CA GLU A 172 8.92 6.48 19.46
C GLU A 172 8.94 7.33 20.74
N ALA A 173 7.79 7.56 21.37
CA ALA A 173 7.73 8.25 22.65
C ALA A 173 8.42 7.47 23.77
N GLU A 174 8.31 6.14 23.77
CA GLU A 174 9.01 5.26 24.70
C GLU A 174 10.53 5.26 24.44
N TYR A 175 10.95 5.18 23.18
CA TYR A 175 12.35 5.29 22.78
C TYR A 175 12.95 6.66 23.14
N ILE A 176 12.20 7.75 22.94
CA ILE A 176 12.60 9.09 23.35
C ILE A 176 12.67 9.18 24.87
N LYS A 177 11.77 8.53 25.61
CA LYS A 177 11.84 8.47 27.08
C LYS A 177 13.04 7.65 27.55
N ILE A 178 13.34 6.50 26.95
CA ILE A 178 14.49 5.65 27.28
C ILE A 178 15.80 6.34 26.91
N SER A 179 15.86 7.09 25.80
CA SER A 179 17.05 7.84 25.39
C SER A 179 17.24 9.15 26.18
N LYS A 180 16.16 9.84 26.58
CA LYS A 180 16.21 11.03 27.45
C LYS A 180 16.37 10.67 28.93
N ALA A 181 15.85 9.52 29.36
CA ALA A 181 16.27 8.87 30.60
C ALA A 181 17.69 8.35 30.37
N GLY A 182 18.65 9.25 30.42
CA GLY A 182 20.08 8.96 30.53
C GLY A 182 20.40 8.25 31.86
N ASP A 183 19.69 7.17 32.16
CA ASP A 183 19.84 6.36 33.36
C ASP A 183 21.15 5.57 33.32
N PHE A 184 21.85 5.53 32.19
CA PHE A 184 23.23 5.04 32.13
C PHE A 184 24.18 5.84 33.02
N TYR A 185 23.98 7.15 33.21
CA TYR A 185 24.86 7.96 34.04
C TYR A 185 24.56 7.81 35.54
N GLU A 186 23.28 7.78 35.94
CA GLU A 186 22.90 7.49 37.33
C GLU A 186 23.19 6.04 37.72
N MET A 187 22.92 5.08 36.83
CA MET A 187 23.27 3.68 37.03
C MET A 187 24.79 3.48 37.09
N ALA A 188 25.58 4.13 36.24
CA ALA A 188 27.05 4.06 36.32
C ALA A 188 27.60 4.69 37.61
N LYS A 189 27.02 5.79 38.08
CA LYS A 189 27.39 6.43 39.35
C LYS A 189 27.04 5.54 40.55
N ASN A 190 25.86 4.94 40.56
CA ASN A 190 25.43 4.00 41.59
C ASN A 190 26.32 2.74 41.60
N TYR A 191 26.64 2.21 40.42
CA TYR A 191 27.54 1.07 40.27
C TYR A 191 28.97 1.39 40.74
N GLN A 192 29.46 2.61 40.49
CA GLN A 192 30.76 3.04 40.98
C GLN A 192 30.78 3.24 42.50
N ALA A 193 29.68 3.71 43.09
CA ALA A 193 29.52 3.82 44.54
C ALA A 193 29.45 2.44 45.22
N GLU A 194 28.65 1.52 44.67
CA GLU A 194 28.50 0.15 45.16
C GLU A 194 29.83 -0.64 45.05
N LYS A 195 30.58 -0.45 43.95
CA LYS A 195 31.93 -1.00 43.80
C LYS A 195 32.89 -0.51 44.89
N LYS A 196 32.80 0.77 45.28
CA LYS A 196 33.65 1.33 46.34
C LYS A 196 33.29 0.75 47.70
N GLU A 197 31.99 0.61 47.99
CA GLU A 197 31.49 -0.02 49.21
C GLU A 197 31.91 -1.49 49.32
N LEU A 198 31.85 -2.24 48.21
CA LEU A 198 32.33 -3.62 48.16
C LEU A 198 33.84 -3.72 48.43
N LEU A 199 34.64 -2.81 47.86
CA LEU A 199 36.08 -2.80 48.08
C LEU A 199 36.44 -2.47 49.53
N GLU A 200 35.78 -1.49 50.14
CA GLU A 200 35.96 -1.17 51.56
C GLU A 200 35.55 -2.34 52.47
N THR A 201 34.50 -3.07 52.08
CA THR A 201 34.05 -4.27 52.79
C THR A 201 35.07 -5.40 52.65
N ILE A 202 35.60 -5.64 51.46
CA ILE A 202 36.69 -6.61 51.23
C ILE A 202 37.95 -6.24 52.02
N GLU A 203 38.29 -4.95 52.11
CA GLU A 203 39.45 -4.49 52.86
C GLU A 203 39.27 -4.69 54.38
N LYS A 204 38.09 -4.38 54.92
CA LYS A 204 37.73 -4.69 56.31
C LYS A 204 37.79 -6.19 56.60
N TYR A 205 37.25 -7.02 55.70
CA TYR A 205 37.34 -8.48 55.84
C TYR A 205 38.78 -8.99 55.76
N LYS A 206 39.62 -8.37 54.91
CA LYS A 206 41.05 -8.69 54.81
C LYS A 206 41.83 -8.30 56.06
N GLU A 207 41.50 -7.18 56.69
CA GLU A 207 42.08 -6.78 57.98
C GLU A 207 41.63 -7.70 59.12
N GLN A 208 40.35 -8.07 59.16
CA GLN A 208 39.83 -9.04 60.12
C GLN A 208 40.49 -10.42 59.95
N ALA A 209 40.69 -10.89 58.71
CA ALA A 209 41.39 -12.13 58.41
C ALA A 209 42.88 -12.10 58.79
N LYS A 210 43.53 -10.92 58.72
CA LYS A 210 44.91 -10.74 59.21
C LYS A 210 44.99 -10.76 60.74
N GLN A 211 43.95 -10.30 61.44
CA GLN A 211 43.88 -10.31 62.90
C GLN A 211 43.48 -11.69 63.47
N SER A 212 42.66 -12.46 62.76
CA SER A 212 42.31 -13.84 63.13
C SER A 212 43.32 -14.84 62.56
N GLY A 213 44.49 -14.95 63.18
CA GLY A 213 45.56 -15.87 62.75
C GLY A 213 45.24 -17.36 62.93
N THR A 214 44.26 -17.89 62.18
CA THR A 214 43.89 -19.32 62.19
C THR A 214 43.89 -19.87 60.75
N SER A 215 44.81 -20.78 60.46
CA SER A 215 45.09 -21.36 59.13
C SER A 215 43.98 -22.25 58.55
N VAL A 216 42.85 -22.42 59.24
CA VAL A 216 41.76 -23.32 58.84
C VAL A 216 40.74 -22.65 57.90
N ASP A 217 40.67 -21.31 57.87
CA ASP A 217 39.65 -20.59 57.08
C ASP A 217 40.13 -20.17 55.66
N VAL A 218 41.44 -20.32 55.39
CA VAL A 218 42.04 -19.88 54.12
C VAL A 218 41.63 -20.75 52.93
N GLU A 219 41.43 -22.05 53.13
CA GLU A 219 41.00 -22.97 52.06
C GLU A 219 39.51 -22.85 51.74
N ALA A 220 38.67 -22.60 52.76
CA ALA A 220 37.25 -22.30 52.56
C ALA A 220 37.08 -20.95 51.83
N MET A 221 37.84 -19.92 52.24
CA MET A 221 37.91 -18.63 51.54
C MET A 221 38.39 -18.76 50.10
N LYS A 222 39.39 -19.61 49.82
CA LYS A 222 39.90 -19.80 48.46
C LYS A 222 38.85 -20.42 47.55
N LYS A 223 38.02 -21.33 48.06
CA LYS A 223 36.88 -21.90 47.32
C LYS A 223 35.79 -20.84 47.06
N GLN A 224 35.45 -20.03 48.05
CA GLN A 224 34.44 -18.97 47.87
C GLN A 224 34.90 -17.90 46.87
N LEU A 225 36.17 -17.46 46.94
CA LEU A 225 36.75 -16.56 45.95
C LEU A 225 36.74 -17.15 44.54
N TYR A 226 36.98 -18.45 44.40
CA TYR A 226 36.90 -19.13 43.11
C TYR A 226 35.47 -19.16 42.56
N HIS A 227 34.47 -19.40 43.40
CA HIS A 227 33.06 -19.35 43.00
C HIS A 227 32.63 -17.94 42.58
N ILE A 228 33.00 -16.91 43.35
CA ILE A 228 32.71 -15.51 43.02
C ILE A 228 33.41 -15.10 41.71
N SER A 229 34.65 -15.55 41.49
CA SER A 229 35.35 -15.28 40.22
C SER A 229 34.63 -15.92 39.03
N LYS A 230 34.15 -17.17 39.19
CA LYS A 230 33.43 -17.87 38.13
C LYS A 230 32.07 -17.22 37.82
N GLU A 231 31.37 -16.75 38.84
CA GLU A 231 30.11 -16.01 38.67
C GLU A 231 30.36 -14.67 37.97
N LYS A 232 31.44 -13.96 38.31
CA LYS A 232 31.84 -12.74 37.62
C LYS A 232 32.13 -13.00 36.13
N ASP A 233 32.92 -14.02 35.81
CA ASP A 233 33.26 -14.37 34.43
C ASP A 233 32.01 -14.77 33.62
N PHE A 234 31.07 -15.46 34.26
CA PHE A 234 29.78 -15.81 33.64
C PHE A 234 28.92 -14.58 33.33
N ILE A 235 28.84 -13.63 34.27
CA ILE A 235 28.10 -12.37 34.08
C ILE A 235 28.76 -11.55 32.96
N GLU A 236 30.09 -11.48 32.93
CA GLU A 236 30.85 -10.76 31.91
C GLU A 236 30.64 -11.37 30.51
N GLN A 237 30.65 -12.70 30.39
CA GLN A 237 30.34 -13.38 29.13
C GLN A 237 28.90 -13.15 28.66
N ARG A 238 27.93 -13.22 29.56
CA ARG A 238 26.53 -12.98 29.24
C ARG A 238 26.27 -11.54 28.81
N TYR A 239 26.97 -10.57 29.42
CA TYR A 239 26.91 -9.18 29.04
C TYR A 239 27.50 -8.93 27.64
N LEU A 240 28.64 -9.55 27.31
CA LEU A 240 29.24 -9.47 25.97
C LEU A 240 28.34 -10.09 24.90
N GLN A 241 27.67 -11.20 25.21
CA GLN A 241 26.73 -11.85 24.28
C GLN A 241 25.52 -10.95 23.96
N LEU A 242 24.93 -10.32 24.97
CA LEU A 242 23.82 -9.38 24.78
C LEU A 242 24.22 -8.14 23.96
N LEU A 243 25.47 -7.67 24.12
CA LEU A 243 26.02 -6.59 23.30
C LEU A 243 26.25 -6.99 21.84
N GLU A 244 26.58 -8.24 21.56
CA GLU A 244 26.70 -8.75 20.19
C GLU A 244 25.35 -8.99 19.53
N GLU A 245 24.35 -9.47 20.28
CA GLU A 245 22.97 -9.63 19.81
C GLU A 245 22.34 -8.27 19.46
N GLY A 246 22.52 -7.24 20.29
CA GLY A 246 22.05 -5.89 20.01
C GLY A 246 22.78 -5.13 18.88
N LYS A 247 23.84 -5.71 18.29
CA LYS A 247 24.52 -5.18 17.09
C LYS A 247 24.13 -5.88 15.78
N LYS A 248 23.39 -6.99 15.88
CA LYS A 248 22.95 -7.80 14.72
C LYS A 248 21.50 -7.53 14.30
N GLU A 249 20.77 -6.73 15.06
CA GLU A 249 19.54 -6.04 14.63
C GLU A 249 19.88 -4.64 14.07
#